data_AF-A0A6A6YRA1-F1
#
_entry.id   AF-A0A6A6YRA1-F1
#
_cell.length_a   1.000
_cell.length_b   1.000
_cell.length_c   1.000
_cell.angle_alpha   90.00
_cell.angle_beta   90.00
_cell.angle_gamma   90.00
#
_symmetry.space_group_name_H-M   'P 1'
#
loop_
_entity.id
_entity.type
_entity.pdbx_description
1 polymer ?
#
loop_
_entity_poly.entity_id
_entity_poly.type
_entity_poly.pdbx_seq_one_letter_code
_entity_poly.pdbx_strand_id
1 'polypeptide(L)'
;WPIATGWLIRPDLLVTAGHCAFDWAHNMGRLVQVKCYIGYNGNNSIKDYSANVQCRQGKRVATTLDWLTAKGNRAFDASFILLDSPFEGITPFKFADTPLSGSMSLGVVGYPGDLKDPATNEPGAHMYEMFLPTKFNLVDSQWRMLEYEIDTFGGNSGSPVLRESDHVAVGVHVYGGSPNSASVIGLYGNPFLDYVAAFD
;
A
#
# COMPACT_ATOMS: atom_id res chain seq x y z
N TRP A 1 6.31 -16.28 -3.30
CA TRP A 1 5.24 -15.27 -3.21
C TRP A 1 5.89 -13.96 -2.85
N PRO A 2 5.76 -12.91 -3.68
CA PRO A 2 6.09 -11.55 -3.26
C PRO A 2 5.23 -11.16 -2.05
N ILE A 3 5.80 -10.39 -1.13
CA ILE A 3 5.09 -9.81 0.02
C ILE A 3 4.91 -8.33 -0.27
N ALA A 4 3.72 -7.83 0.05
CA ALA A 4 3.34 -6.43 -0.09
C ALA A 4 2.36 -6.08 1.02
N THR A 5 2.14 -4.78 1.19
CA THR A 5 1.12 -4.26 2.09
C THR A 5 -0.07 -3.75 1.28
N GLY A 6 -1.26 -3.93 1.83
CA GLY A 6 -2.48 -3.29 1.34
C GLY A 6 -3.37 -2.88 2.50
N TRP A 7 -4.29 -1.97 2.24
CA TRP A 7 -5.14 -1.37 3.26
C TRP A 7 -6.58 -1.22 2.75
N LEU A 8 -7.56 -1.49 3.61
CA LEU A 8 -8.97 -1.48 3.24
C LEU A 8 -9.49 -0.05 3.11
N ILE A 9 -10.21 0.21 2.01
CA ILE A 9 -11.06 1.40 1.80
C ILE A 9 -12.56 1.07 1.81
N ARG A 10 -12.88 -0.22 1.63
CA ARG A 10 -14.17 -0.86 1.93
C ARG A 10 -13.88 -2.20 2.61
N PRO A 11 -14.86 -2.86 3.25
CA PRO A 11 -14.64 -4.19 3.83
C PRO A 11 -14.09 -5.24 2.85
N ASP A 12 -14.36 -5.09 1.55
CA ASP A 12 -14.02 -6.01 0.47
C ASP A 12 -13.06 -5.43 -0.58
N LEU A 13 -12.60 -4.18 -0.41
CA LEU A 13 -11.76 -3.47 -1.38
C LEU A 13 -10.55 -2.88 -0.68
N LEU A 14 -9.36 -3.29 -1.12
CA LEU A 14 -8.10 -2.74 -0.64
C LEU A 14 -7.36 -1.97 -1.72
N VAL A 15 -6.49 -1.07 -1.27
CA VAL A 15 -5.49 -0.36 -2.07
C VAL A 15 -4.12 -0.98 -1.79
N THR A 16 -3.28 -1.06 -2.83
CA THR A 16 -1.87 -1.47 -2.76
C THR A 16 -1.08 -0.81 -3.90
N ALA A 17 0.19 -1.16 -4.10
CA ALA A 17 0.99 -0.62 -5.18
C ALA A 17 0.57 -1.17 -6.56
N GLY A 18 0.76 -0.36 -7.60
CA GLY A 18 0.67 -0.73 -9.03
C GLY A 18 1.49 -1.97 -9.34
N HIS A 19 2.76 -1.98 -8.93
CA HIS A 19 3.70 -3.06 -9.20
C HIS A 19 3.36 -4.38 -8.50
N CYS A 20 2.49 -4.37 -7.48
CA CYS A 20 1.95 -5.59 -6.88
C CYS A 20 0.88 -6.24 -7.76
N ALA A 21 0.20 -5.47 -8.61
CA ALA A 21 -0.79 -5.95 -9.57
C ALA A 21 -0.20 -6.25 -10.96
N PHE A 22 0.83 -5.50 -11.38
CA PHE A 22 1.54 -5.70 -12.63
C PHE A 22 3.02 -5.40 -12.46
N ASP A 23 3.86 -6.44 -12.49
CA ASP A 23 5.30 -6.31 -12.26
C ASP A 23 6.07 -6.06 -13.57
N TRP A 24 6.68 -4.88 -13.64
CA TRP A 24 7.66 -4.49 -14.66
C TRP A 24 9.12 -4.74 -14.25
N ALA A 25 9.38 -4.92 -12.96
CA ALA A 25 10.74 -4.96 -12.42
C ALA A 25 11.38 -6.33 -12.63
N HIS A 26 10.62 -7.40 -12.44
CA HIS A 26 11.08 -8.78 -12.55
C HIS A 26 10.49 -9.51 -13.75
N ASN A 27 9.78 -8.79 -14.63
CA ASN A 27 9.13 -9.30 -15.83
C ASN A 27 8.11 -10.43 -15.53
N MET A 28 7.43 -10.36 -14.38
CA MET A 28 6.37 -11.31 -14.01
C MET A 28 5.01 -10.94 -14.61
N GLY A 29 4.82 -9.67 -15.00
CA GLY A 29 3.58 -9.20 -15.61
C GLY A 29 2.41 -9.19 -14.62
N ARG A 30 1.22 -9.53 -15.12
CA ARG A 30 -0.04 -9.41 -14.37
C ARG A 30 -0.12 -10.39 -13.19
N LEU A 31 -0.58 -9.89 -12.05
CA LEU A 31 -0.96 -10.66 -10.87
C LEU A 31 -1.98 -11.76 -11.23
N VAL A 32 -1.63 -13.00 -10.89
CA VAL A 32 -2.46 -14.19 -11.14
C VAL A 32 -3.22 -14.67 -9.91
N GLN A 33 -2.69 -14.41 -8.71
CA GLN A 33 -3.28 -14.81 -7.44
C GLN A 33 -2.77 -13.93 -6.31
N VAL A 34 -3.65 -13.58 -5.37
CA VAL A 34 -3.29 -12.84 -4.16
C VAL A 34 -4.08 -13.40 -2.97
N LYS A 35 -3.39 -13.51 -1.82
CA LYS A 35 -3.98 -13.80 -0.52
C LYS A 35 -3.77 -12.60 0.37
N CYS A 36 -4.83 -12.14 1.00
CA CYS A 36 -4.80 -10.97 1.87
C CYS A 36 -5.11 -11.43 3.29
N TYR A 37 -4.27 -11.02 4.24
CA TYR A 37 -4.43 -11.33 5.65
C TYR A 37 -4.60 -10.05 6.46
N ILE A 38 -5.51 -10.06 7.42
CA ILE A 38 -5.62 -9.04 8.47
C ILE A 38 -5.34 -9.70 9.82
N GLY A 39 -4.58 -8.99 10.66
CA GLY A 39 -4.11 -9.50 11.95
C GLY A 39 -2.90 -10.43 11.82
N TYR A 40 -2.27 -10.50 10.64
CA TYR A 40 -1.11 -11.37 10.42
C TYR A 40 0.02 -11.01 11.39
N ASN A 41 0.50 -12.01 12.12
CA ASN A 41 1.65 -11.88 13.02
C ASN A 41 2.51 -13.15 12.93
N GLY A 42 2.99 -13.44 11.72
CA GLY A 42 3.68 -14.67 11.37
C GLY A 42 2.75 -15.84 11.07
N ASN A 43 3.25 -16.85 10.37
CA ASN A 43 2.47 -17.99 9.90
C ASN A 43 1.81 -18.80 11.03
N ASN A 44 2.38 -18.77 12.23
CA ASN A 44 1.78 -19.40 13.41
C ASN A 44 0.48 -18.72 13.84
N SER A 45 0.32 -17.40 13.63
CA SER A 45 -0.90 -16.66 13.96
C SER A 45 -2.11 -17.15 13.16
N ILE A 46 -1.92 -17.67 11.94
CA ILE A 46 -3.01 -18.23 11.12
C ILE A 46 -3.65 -19.46 11.79
N LYS A 47 -2.86 -20.21 12.56
CA LYS A 47 -3.30 -21.44 13.23
C LYS A 47 -3.80 -21.19 14.65
N ASP A 48 -3.56 -20.00 15.19
CA ASP A 48 -4.00 -19.58 16.51
C ASP A 48 -5.38 -18.91 16.40
N TYR A 49 -6.43 -19.64 16.76
CA TYR A 49 -7.80 -19.11 16.73
C TYR A 49 -8.00 -17.89 17.64
N SER A 50 -7.15 -17.68 18.66
CA SER A 50 -7.22 -16.50 19.52
C SER A 50 -6.64 -15.24 18.85
N ALA A 51 -5.81 -15.40 17.81
CA ALA A 51 -5.22 -14.29 17.07
C ALA A 51 -6.21 -13.61 16.09
N ASN A 52 -7.40 -14.20 15.86
CA ASN A 52 -8.45 -13.65 14.98
C ASN A 52 -7.95 -13.24 13.58
N VAL A 53 -7.02 -14.02 13.01
CA VAL A 53 -6.49 -13.77 11.67
C VAL A 53 -7.54 -14.13 10.63
N GLN A 54 -7.85 -13.17 9.76
CA GLN A 54 -8.76 -13.38 8.64
C GLN A 54 -7.97 -13.46 7.32
N CYS A 55 -8.41 -14.32 6.40
CA CYS A 55 -7.81 -14.47 5.07
C CYS A 55 -8.88 -14.28 3.98
N ARG A 56 -8.53 -13.58 2.91
CA ARG A 56 -9.35 -13.40 1.70
C ARG A 56 -8.52 -13.67 0.44
N GLN A 57 -9.17 -14.07 -0.64
CA GLN A 57 -8.54 -14.15 -1.96
C GLN A 57 -8.92 -12.93 -2.80
N GLY A 58 -8.02 -12.51 -3.69
CA GLY A 58 -8.36 -11.50 -4.70
C GLY A 58 -9.31 -12.06 -5.76
N LYS A 59 -10.34 -11.30 -6.08
CA LYS A 59 -11.38 -11.61 -7.08
C LYS A 59 -11.20 -10.81 -8.36
N ARG A 60 -10.97 -9.49 -8.24
CA ARG A 60 -10.74 -8.58 -9.37
C ARG A 60 -9.66 -7.57 -8.99
N VAL A 61 -8.95 -7.09 -9.99
CA VAL A 61 -7.89 -6.08 -9.84
C VAL A 61 -8.16 -4.96 -10.82
N ALA A 62 -8.07 -3.71 -10.34
CA ALA A 62 -8.00 -2.52 -11.16
C ALA A 62 -6.67 -1.84 -10.86
N THR A 63 -5.94 -1.48 -11.90
CA THR A 63 -4.72 -0.69 -11.80
C THR A 63 -4.83 0.46 -12.80
N THR A 64 -3.88 1.37 -12.78
CA THR A 64 -3.94 2.61 -13.56
C THR A 64 -3.53 2.32 -15.00
N LEU A 65 -4.16 3.00 -15.97
CA LEU A 65 -3.76 2.86 -17.37
C LEU A 65 -2.32 3.33 -17.56
N ASP A 66 -1.93 4.44 -16.93
CA ASP A 66 -0.58 4.97 -16.99
C ASP A 66 0.47 4.00 -16.43
N TRP A 67 0.17 3.24 -15.37
CA TRP A 67 1.07 2.18 -14.91
C TRP A 67 1.26 1.06 -15.93
N LEU A 68 0.21 0.73 -16.69
CA LEU A 68 0.23 -0.33 -17.70
C LEU A 68 0.85 0.10 -19.03
N THR A 69 0.93 1.40 -19.33
CA THR A 69 1.43 1.86 -20.63
C THR A 69 2.94 2.04 -20.67
N ALA A 70 3.59 2.35 -19.55
CA ALA A 70 5.05 2.53 -19.52
C ALA A 70 5.67 2.17 -18.17
N LYS A 71 6.79 1.43 -18.23
CA LYS A 71 7.68 1.23 -17.09
C LYS A 71 8.21 2.59 -16.61
N GLY A 72 8.06 2.87 -15.32
CA GLY A 72 8.59 4.08 -14.68
C GLY A 72 7.56 5.20 -14.47
N ASN A 73 6.27 4.98 -14.75
CA ASN A 73 5.19 5.88 -14.40
C ASN A 73 4.87 5.85 -12.89
N ARG A 74 5.85 6.24 -12.07
CA ARG A 74 5.86 6.07 -10.62
C ARG A 74 4.71 6.76 -9.88
N ALA A 75 4.27 7.92 -10.37
CA ALA A 75 3.15 8.66 -9.79
C ALA A 75 1.83 7.86 -9.86
N PHE A 76 1.71 6.93 -10.82
CA PHE A 76 0.53 6.11 -11.07
C PHE A 76 0.68 4.67 -10.56
N ASP A 77 1.70 4.41 -9.73
CA ASP A 77 1.97 3.09 -9.15
C ASP A 77 0.97 2.77 -8.01
N ALA A 78 -0.30 2.63 -8.36
CA ALA A 78 -1.37 2.25 -7.43
C ALA A 78 -2.27 1.18 -8.05
N SER A 79 -2.84 0.33 -7.19
CA SER A 79 -3.81 -0.68 -7.58
C SER A 79 -4.85 -0.92 -6.50
N PHE A 80 -5.97 -1.47 -6.94
CA PHE A 80 -7.12 -1.80 -6.14
C PHE A 80 -7.44 -3.28 -6.34
N ILE A 81 -7.69 -3.98 -5.25
CA ILE A 81 -8.01 -5.41 -5.28
C ILE A 81 -9.34 -5.62 -4.58
N LEU A 82 -10.34 -6.02 -5.35
CA LEU A 82 -11.61 -6.51 -4.84
C LEU A 82 -11.42 -7.94 -4.37
N LEU A 83 -11.89 -8.23 -3.17
CA LEU A 83 -11.76 -9.52 -2.51
C LEU A 83 -12.97 -10.41 -2.78
N ASP A 84 -12.82 -11.71 -2.53
CA ASP A 84 -13.88 -12.72 -2.66
C ASP A 84 -15.01 -12.54 -1.64
N SER A 85 -14.72 -11.97 -0.48
CA SER A 85 -15.65 -11.66 0.59
C SER A 85 -15.14 -10.51 1.46
N PRO A 86 -16.02 -9.77 2.15
CA PRO A 86 -15.60 -8.68 3.04
C PRO A 86 -14.86 -9.22 4.27
N PHE A 87 -13.91 -8.45 4.80
CA PHE A 87 -13.39 -8.64 6.15
C PHE A 87 -14.42 -8.19 7.20
N GLU A 88 -14.40 -8.84 8.35
CA GLU A 88 -15.36 -8.60 9.44
C GLU A 88 -14.69 -7.89 10.62
N GLY A 89 -15.42 -6.97 11.26
CA GLY A 89 -14.92 -6.27 12.46
C GLY A 89 -13.75 -5.31 12.22
N ILE A 90 -13.46 -4.96 10.96
CA ILE A 90 -12.40 -4.02 10.58
C ILE A 90 -13.03 -2.73 10.09
N THR A 91 -12.51 -1.59 10.58
CA THR A 91 -12.88 -0.27 10.07
C THR A 91 -11.95 0.08 8.90
N PRO A 92 -12.47 0.25 7.66
CA PRO A 92 -11.66 0.70 6.54
C PRO A 92 -11.07 2.09 6.80
N PHE A 93 -9.88 2.34 6.26
CA PHE A 93 -9.25 3.65 6.31
C PHE A 93 -10.02 4.64 5.43
N LYS A 94 -10.05 5.89 5.89
CA LYS A 94 -10.42 7.02 5.05
C LYS A 94 -9.21 7.45 4.23
N PHE A 95 -9.47 8.05 3.08
CA PHE A 95 -8.45 8.65 2.24
C PHE A 95 -8.86 10.06 1.83
N ALA A 96 -7.87 10.86 1.46
CA ALA A 96 -8.06 12.19 0.90
C ALA A 96 -7.00 12.44 -0.18
N ASP A 97 -7.27 13.42 -1.03
CA ASP A 97 -6.28 13.89 -2.01
C ASP A 97 -4.98 14.29 -1.32
N THR A 98 -3.86 13.96 -1.97
CA THR A 98 -2.54 14.38 -1.50
C THR A 98 -2.44 15.90 -1.60
N PRO A 99 -2.11 16.62 -0.51
CA PRO A 99 -1.86 18.05 -0.59
C PRO A 99 -0.73 18.36 -1.59
N LEU A 100 -0.81 19.48 -2.31
CA LEU A 100 0.25 19.86 -3.25
C LEU A 100 1.58 20.15 -2.57
N SER A 101 1.53 20.70 -1.36
CA SER A 101 2.70 21.00 -0.54
C SER A 101 2.27 21.12 0.91
N GLY A 102 3.18 20.89 1.84
CA GLY A 102 2.86 21.05 3.25
C GLY A 102 4.00 20.66 4.18
N SER A 103 3.72 20.81 5.46
CA SER A 103 4.55 20.31 6.55
C SER A 103 3.63 19.66 7.57
N MET A 104 3.69 18.34 7.70
CA MET A 104 2.87 17.56 8.64
C MET A 104 3.57 16.28 9.04
N SER A 105 3.17 15.70 10.17
CA SER A 105 3.64 14.37 10.55
C SER A 105 2.92 13.31 9.72
N LEU A 106 3.71 12.54 8.99
CA LEU A 106 3.26 11.45 8.13
C LEU A 106 3.83 10.14 8.65
N GLY A 107 3.10 9.05 8.47
CA GLY A 107 3.60 7.72 8.79
C GLY A 107 3.32 6.69 7.71
N VAL A 108 4.17 5.69 7.66
CA VAL A 108 4.01 4.50 6.82
C VAL A 108 3.81 3.31 7.74
N VAL A 109 2.75 2.53 7.49
CA VAL A 109 2.39 1.36 8.29
C VAL A 109 2.28 0.15 7.36
N GLY A 110 3.01 -0.93 7.64
CA GLY A 110 2.94 -2.12 6.78
C GLY A 110 3.82 -3.29 7.20
N TYR A 111 3.93 -4.26 6.31
CA TYR A 111 4.62 -5.54 6.49
C TYR A 111 5.91 -5.59 5.64
N PRO A 112 7.06 -5.14 6.17
CA PRO A 112 8.35 -5.29 5.50
C PRO A 112 8.70 -6.78 5.32
N GLY A 113 8.68 -7.24 4.07
CA GLY A 113 8.96 -8.61 3.67
C GLY A 113 10.45 -9.01 3.65
N ASP A 114 11.36 -8.05 3.79
CA ASP A 114 12.80 -8.31 3.95
C ASP A 114 13.22 -8.40 5.44
N LEU A 115 12.45 -7.83 6.36
CA LEU A 115 12.61 -8.07 7.79
C LEU A 115 12.14 -9.47 8.14
N LYS A 116 12.99 -10.20 8.85
CA LYS A 116 12.72 -11.57 9.29
C LYS A 116 12.42 -11.61 10.78
N ASP A 117 11.39 -12.35 11.14
CA ASP A 117 11.09 -12.68 12.53
C ASP A 117 12.31 -13.36 13.18
N PRO A 118 12.83 -12.85 14.31
CA PRO A 118 14.04 -13.39 14.93
C PRO A 118 13.91 -14.84 15.44
N ALA A 119 12.71 -15.29 15.76
CA ALA A 119 12.45 -16.60 16.33
C ALA A 119 12.20 -17.68 15.27
N THR A 120 11.57 -17.31 14.16
CA THR A 120 11.09 -18.23 13.10
C THR A 120 11.81 -18.03 11.78
N ASN A 121 12.59 -16.95 11.63
CA ASN A 121 13.27 -16.52 10.40
C ASN A 121 12.29 -16.25 9.24
N GLU A 122 11.02 -16.02 9.55
CA GLU A 122 9.96 -15.77 8.57
C GLU A 122 9.99 -14.32 8.08
N PRO A 123 10.03 -14.08 6.76
CA PRO A 123 9.96 -12.72 6.19
C PRO A 123 8.55 -12.12 6.33
N GLY A 124 8.46 -10.83 6.68
CA GLY A 124 7.18 -10.10 6.68
C GLY A 124 6.19 -10.59 7.75
N ALA A 125 6.68 -11.19 8.83
CA ALA A 125 5.84 -11.72 9.90
C ALA A 125 5.09 -10.62 10.65
N HIS A 126 5.72 -9.47 10.88
CA HIS A 126 5.20 -8.41 11.73
C HIS A 126 4.88 -7.15 10.95
N MET A 127 3.89 -6.42 11.46
CA MET A 127 3.59 -5.06 11.03
C MET A 127 4.54 -4.09 11.76
N TYR A 128 5.03 -3.09 11.03
CA TYR A 128 5.83 -1.99 11.55
C TYR A 128 5.19 -0.66 11.16
N GLU A 129 5.47 0.35 11.96
CA GLU A 129 5.09 1.73 11.67
C GLU A 129 6.24 2.67 12.01
N MET A 130 6.29 3.78 11.30
CA MET A 130 7.13 4.92 11.64
C MET A 130 6.43 6.19 11.20
N PHE A 131 6.44 7.20 12.08
CA PHE A 131 5.91 8.53 11.82
C PHE A 131 7.03 9.57 11.95
N LEU A 132 7.12 10.49 11.00
CA LEU A 132 8.08 11.58 11.02
C LEU A 132 7.43 12.90 10.55
N PRO A 133 7.83 14.05 11.16
CA PRO A 133 7.59 15.36 10.58
C PRO A 133 8.16 15.41 9.15
N THR A 134 7.29 15.63 8.19
CA THR A 134 7.62 15.64 6.76
C THR A 134 7.25 16.99 6.16
N LYS A 135 8.21 17.61 5.48
CA LYS A 135 7.97 18.75 4.59
C LYS A 135 8.07 18.28 3.15
N PHE A 136 7.05 18.55 2.35
CA PHE A 136 6.98 18.08 0.97
C PHE A 136 6.39 19.13 0.03
N ASN A 137 6.71 19.01 -1.25
CA ASN A 137 6.12 19.77 -2.34
C ASN A 137 6.11 18.91 -3.61
N LEU A 138 4.92 18.50 -4.06
CA LEU A 138 4.75 17.68 -5.26
C LEU A 138 5.22 18.40 -6.52
N VAL A 139 5.21 19.74 -6.52
CA VAL A 139 5.68 20.55 -7.65
C VAL A 139 7.20 20.55 -7.76
N ASP A 140 7.91 20.31 -6.66
CA ASP A 140 9.37 20.25 -6.66
C ASP A 140 9.88 18.81 -6.85
N SER A 141 9.06 17.80 -6.56
CA SER A 141 9.37 16.40 -6.84
C SER A 141 9.51 16.15 -8.35
N GLN A 142 10.62 15.53 -8.75
CA GLN A 142 10.90 15.14 -10.14
C GLN A 142 9.75 14.35 -10.77
N TRP A 143 9.11 13.49 -9.96
CA TRP A 143 8.09 12.56 -10.39
C TRP A 143 6.69 12.93 -9.91
N ARG A 144 6.49 14.14 -9.36
CA ARG A 144 5.23 14.59 -8.75
C ARG A 144 4.74 13.68 -7.61
N MET A 145 5.68 13.11 -6.87
CA MET A 145 5.40 12.15 -5.81
C MET A 145 5.46 12.80 -4.44
N LEU A 146 4.81 12.16 -3.47
CA LEU A 146 4.95 12.53 -2.06
C LEU A 146 6.26 11.93 -1.54
N GLU A 147 7.25 12.77 -1.32
CA GLU A 147 8.60 12.37 -0.88
C GLU A 147 8.78 12.57 0.64
N TYR A 148 9.48 11.63 1.29
CA TYR A 148 9.71 11.63 2.75
C TYR A 148 10.91 10.76 3.16
N GLU A 149 11.40 10.97 4.38
CA GLU A 149 12.52 10.24 4.99
C GLU A 149 12.08 9.15 6.00
N ILE A 150 10.80 8.79 6.01
CA ILE A 150 10.27 7.70 6.85
C ILE A 150 10.92 6.40 6.41
N ASP A 151 11.63 5.72 7.30
CA ASP A 151 12.33 4.48 7.00
C ASP A 151 11.35 3.40 6.54
N THR A 152 11.65 2.80 5.40
CA THR A 152 10.87 1.69 4.84
C THR A 152 11.82 0.62 4.37
N PHE A 153 11.44 -0.63 4.62
CA PHE A 153 12.14 -1.80 4.10
C PHE A 153 11.32 -2.49 3.00
N GLY A 154 11.97 -3.35 2.20
CA GLY A 154 11.34 -4.06 1.09
C GLY A 154 10.12 -4.86 1.52
N GLY A 155 9.01 -4.76 0.79
CA GLY A 155 7.71 -5.37 1.15
C GLY A 155 6.71 -4.40 1.80
N ASN A 156 7.14 -3.20 2.21
CA ASN A 156 6.21 -2.10 2.51
C ASN A 156 5.52 -1.52 1.27
N SER A 157 5.83 -2.00 0.06
CA SER A 157 5.12 -1.61 -1.15
C SER A 157 3.61 -1.73 -0.98
N GLY A 158 2.90 -0.64 -1.24
CA GLY A 158 1.46 -0.52 -1.09
C GLY A 158 0.97 -0.05 0.28
N SER A 159 1.88 0.14 1.26
CA SER A 159 1.53 0.70 2.57
C SER A 159 0.87 2.08 2.43
N PRO A 160 -0.15 2.39 3.24
CA PRO A 160 -0.71 3.73 3.28
C PRO A 160 0.32 4.71 3.84
N VAL A 161 0.34 5.92 3.28
CA VAL A 161 0.96 7.09 3.92
C VAL A 161 -0.14 7.83 4.68
N LEU A 162 -0.10 7.75 6.00
CA LEU A 162 -1.11 8.27 6.91
C LEU A 162 -0.70 9.63 7.46
N ARG A 163 -1.65 10.55 7.59
CA ARG A 163 -1.46 11.70 8.49
C ARG A 163 -1.58 11.25 9.93
N GLU A 164 -0.63 11.62 10.78
CA GLU A 164 -0.67 11.25 12.21
C GLU A 164 -1.89 11.84 12.93
N SER A 165 -2.38 13.01 12.49
CA SER A 165 -3.48 13.72 13.17
C SER A 165 -4.82 12.97 13.16
N ASP A 166 -5.08 12.19 12.11
CA ASP A 166 -6.41 11.60 11.88
C ASP A 166 -6.38 10.24 11.17
N HIS A 167 -5.19 9.69 10.91
CA HIS A 167 -4.96 8.44 10.18
C HIS A 167 -5.68 8.38 8.82
N VAL A 168 -5.90 9.53 8.19
CA VAL A 168 -6.37 9.58 6.81
C VAL A 168 -5.18 9.32 5.88
N ALA A 169 -5.36 8.36 4.97
CA ALA A 169 -4.37 8.07 3.95
C ALA A 169 -4.33 9.19 2.90
N VAL A 170 -3.12 9.66 2.60
CA VAL A 170 -2.84 10.72 1.62
C VAL A 170 -1.86 10.28 0.54
N GLY A 171 -1.53 8.99 0.48
CA GLY A 171 -0.62 8.41 -0.51
C GLY A 171 -0.45 6.91 -0.34
N VAL A 172 0.19 6.28 -1.32
CA VAL A 172 0.54 4.86 -1.33
C VAL A 172 2.06 4.71 -1.47
N HIS A 173 2.74 4.21 -0.44
CA HIS A 173 4.19 4.00 -0.49
C HIS A 173 4.56 2.98 -1.58
N VAL A 174 5.48 3.34 -2.47
CA VAL A 174 5.79 2.52 -3.66
C VAL A 174 7.28 2.41 -3.98
N TYR A 175 8.11 3.39 -3.59
CA TYR A 175 9.55 3.32 -3.84
C TYR A 175 10.34 3.69 -2.60
N GLY A 176 11.30 2.83 -2.30
CA GLY A 176 12.42 3.14 -1.41
C GLY A 176 13.47 4.02 -2.12
N GLY A 177 14.25 4.78 -1.36
CA GLY A 177 15.31 5.64 -1.86
C GLY A 177 15.76 6.69 -0.84
N SER A 178 16.47 7.70 -1.34
CA SER A 178 16.81 8.90 -0.58
C SER A 178 16.39 10.12 -1.40
N PRO A 179 15.12 10.56 -1.31
CA PRO A 179 14.09 10.15 -0.33
C PRO A 179 13.27 8.90 -0.74
N ASN A 180 12.48 8.36 0.20
CA ASN A 180 11.39 7.43 -0.09
C ASN A 180 10.23 8.20 -0.75
N SER A 181 9.36 7.49 -1.48
CA SER A 181 8.25 8.14 -2.17
C SER A 181 6.97 7.32 -2.26
N ALA A 182 5.85 8.05 -2.26
CA ALA A 182 4.52 7.53 -2.44
C ALA A 182 3.84 8.06 -3.70
N SER A 183 3.06 7.18 -4.32
CA SER A 183 2.11 7.50 -5.37
C SER A 183 0.99 8.33 -4.76
N VAL A 184 0.59 9.39 -5.47
CA VAL A 184 -0.32 10.42 -4.94
C VAL A 184 -1.79 10.10 -5.25
N ILE A 185 -2.67 10.54 -4.37
CA ILE A 185 -4.12 10.45 -4.50
C ILE A 185 -4.62 11.78 -5.09
N GLY A 186 -5.40 11.70 -6.16
CA GLY A 186 -5.93 12.86 -6.85
C GLY A 186 -4.94 13.46 -7.86
N LEU A 187 -4.75 14.78 -7.79
CA LEU A 187 -3.96 15.54 -8.77
C LEU A 187 -2.52 15.01 -8.90
N TYR A 188 -2.03 14.90 -10.15
CA TYR A 188 -0.76 14.28 -10.56
C TYR A 188 -0.63 12.77 -10.42
N GLY A 189 -1.63 12.09 -9.86
CA GLY A 189 -1.61 10.64 -9.72
C GLY A 189 -2.99 10.06 -9.95
N ASN A 190 -3.56 9.47 -8.90
CA ASN A 190 -4.62 8.50 -9.04
C ASN A 190 -5.96 9.04 -8.54
N PRO A 191 -6.97 9.24 -9.40
CA PRO A 191 -8.32 9.56 -8.95
C PRO A 191 -8.99 8.33 -8.33
N PHE A 192 -8.80 8.12 -7.02
CA PHE A 192 -9.26 6.92 -6.30
C PHE A 192 -10.75 6.62 -6.51
N LEU A 193 -11.59 7.65 -6.51
CA LEU A 193 -13.03 7.49 -6.69
C LEU A 193 -13.40 6.87 -8.05
N ASP A 194 -12.65 7.20 -9.11
CA ASP A 194 -12.88 6.63 -10.45
C ASP A 194 -12.55 5.13 -10.47
N TYR A 195 -11.49 4.72 -9.77
CA TYR A 195 -11.12 3.31 -9.67
C TYR A 195 -12.06 2.52 -8.77
N VAL A 196 -12.56 3.12 -7.68
CA VAL A 196 -13.57 2.49 -6.83
C VAL A 196 -14.85 2.23 -7.61
N ALA A 197 -15.29 3.21 -8.42
CA ALA A 197 -16.47 3.07 -9.28
C ALA A 197 -16.36 1.95 -10.32
N ALA A 198 -15.14 1.52 -10.69
CA ALA A 198 -14.94 0.40 -11.62
C ALA A 198 -15.30 -0.98 -11.04
N PHE A 199 -15.54 -1.06 -9.72
CA PHE A 199 -15.93 -2.29 -9.02
C PHE A 199 -17.41 -2.37 -8.67
N ASP A 200 -18.14 -1.26 -8.80
CA ASP A 200 -19.60 -1.19 -8.62
C ASP A 200 -20.33 -1.55 -9.93
#